data_AF-A0A376UCN4-F1
#
_entry.id   AF-A0A376UCN4-F1
#
_cell.length_a   1.000
_cell.length_b   1.000
_cell.length_c   1.000
_cell.angle_alpha   90.00
_cell.angle_beta   90.00
_cell.angle_gamma   90.00
#
_symmetry.space_group_name_H-M   'P 1'
#
loop_
_entity.id
_entity.type
_entity.pdbx_description
1 polymer ?
#
loop_
_entity_poly.entity_id
_entity_poly.type
_entity_poly.pdbx_seq_one_letter_code
_entity_poly.pdbx_strand_id
1 'polypeptide(L)'
;MLVPVALETVANQTIKSASVKGADANAGVINPIQNFAEVIAEARLDAADPKTWYLAAAQGTDTIEVAWLDGVDTPYIDQQEGFTTDGIATKIRIDAGVAPLDWRGLVRSSVA
;
A
#
# COMPACT_ATOMS: atom_id res chain seq x y z
N MET A 1 -7.51 2.54 0.69
CA MET A 1 -7.46 1.35 1.58
C MET A 1 -6.47 0.38 0.99
N LEU A 2 -5.41 0.07 1.73
CA LEU A 2 -4.38 -0.89 1.34
C LEU A 2 -4.73 -2.25 1.96
N VAL A 3 -4.80 -3.29 1.14
CA VAL A 3 -5.20 -4.63 1.59
C VAL A 3 -4.24 -5.70 1.06
N PRO A 4 -4.02 -6.78 1.82
CA PRO A 4 -3.48 -8.02 1.26
C PRO A 4 -4.39 -8.55 0.15
N VAL A 5 -3.80 -9.23 -0.83
CA VAL A 5 -4.54 -9.85 -1.95
C VAL A 5 -5.61 -10.81 -1.43
N ALA A 6 -5.33 -11.54 -0.35
CA ALA A 6 -6.29 -12.44 0.31
C ALA A 6 -7.59 -11.75 0.75
N LEU A 7 -7.54 -10.44 1.07
CA LEU A 7 -8.69 -9.67 1.54
C LEU A 7 -9.34 -8.81 0.44
N GLU A 8 -8.77 -8.78 -0.77
CA GLU A 8 -9.23 -7.90 -1.85
C GLU A 8 -10.71 -8.10 -2.20
N THR A 9 -11.16 -9.35 -2.32
CA THR A 9 -12.56 -9.64 -2.66
C THR A 9 -13.51 -9.16 -1.57
N VAL A 10 -13.17 -9.41 -0.30
CA VAL A 10 -13.98 -9.02 0.85
C VAL A 10 -14.00 -7.49 1.00
N ALA A 11 -12.86 -6.83 0.78
CA ALA A 11 -12.75 -5.37 0.81
C ALA A 11 -13.58 -4.73 -0.31
N ASN A 12 -13.43 -5.19 -1.56
CA ASN A 12 -14.20 -4.70 -2.70
C ASN A 12 -15.71 -4.88 -2.48
N GLN A 13 -16.14 -6.04 -2.00
CA GLN A 13 -17.55 -6.28 -1.65
C GLN A 13 -18.05 -5.30 -0.60
N THR A 14 -17.24 -4.98 0.42
CA THR A 14 -17.65 -4.08 1.50
C THR A 14 -17.74 -2.63 1.05
N ILE A 15 -16.74 -2.17 0.28
CA ILE A 15 -16.61 -0.78 -0.15
C ILE A 15 -17.58 -0.42 -1.27
N LYS A 16 -17.78 -1.34 -2.23
CA LYS A 16 -18.61 -1.10 -3.41
C LYS A 16 -20.07 -1.51 -3.21
N SER A 17 -20.42 -2.08 -2.06
CA SER A 17 -21.79 -2.52 -1.77
C SER A 17 -22.78 -1.37 -1.87
N ALA A 18 -23.81 -1.55 -2.70
CA ALA A 18 -24.92 -0.60 -2.82
C ALA A 18 -25.87 -0.65 -1.61
N SER A 19 -25.87 -1.76 -0.87
CA SER A 19 -26.63 -1.97 0.37
C SER A 19 -25.71 -2.13 1.58
N VAL A 20 -26.22 -1.90 2.79
CA VAL A 20 -25.44 -2.03 4.03
C VAL A 20 -25.05 -3.49 4.26
N LYS A 21 -23.75 -3.79 4.30
CA LYS A 21 -23.22 -5.15 4.51
C LYS A 21 -23.59 -5.66 5.91
N GLY A 22 -24.20 -6.84 5.98
CA GLY A 22 -24.48 -7.55 7.25
C GLY A 22 -25.75 -7.14 7.98
N ALA A 23 -26.53 -6.22 7.43
CA ALA A 23 -27.91 -6.04 7.86
C ALA A 23 -28.79 -6.93 6.99
N ASP A 24 -29.69 -7.71 7.59
CA ASP A 24 -30.88 -8.27 6.93
C ASP A 24 -31.85 -7.13 6.53
N ALA A 25 -31.31 -6.03 6.02
CA ALA A 25 -32.02 -4.84 5.61
C ALA A 25 -32.23 -4.90 4.10
N ASN A 26 -33.42 -4.49 3.68
CA ASN A 26 -33.86 -4.45 2.29
C ASN A 26 -32.75 -3.96 1.34
N ALA A 27 -32.54 -4.67 0.23
CA ALA A 27 -31.58 -4.32 -0.81
C ALA A 27 -31.80 -2.92 -1.44
N GLY A 28 -32.89 -2.23 -1.11
CA GLY A 28 -33.19 -0.85 -1.51
C GLY A 28 -32.67 0.24 -0.57
N VAL A 29 -32.05 -0.11 0.57
CA VAL A 29 -31.43 0.89 1.45
C VAL A 29 -30.09 1.32 0.85
N ILE A 30 -30.02 2.56 0.38
CA ILE A 30 -28.80 3.18 -0.16
C ILE A 30 -27.71 3.20 0.90
N ASN A 31 -26.55 2.66 0.58
CA ASN A 31 -25.37 2.76 1.43
C ASN A 31 -24.74 4.17 1.35
N PRO A 32 -24.77 4.97 2.43
CA PRO A 32 -24.24 6.34 2.41
C PRO A 32 -22.71 6.39 2.34
N ILE A 33 -22.02 5.29 2.65
CA ILE A 33 -20.55 5.19 2.63
C ILE A 33 -20.04 4.37 1.43
N GLN A 34 -20.86 4.18 0.40
CA GLN A 34 -20.42 3.49 -0.80
C GLN A 34 -19.24 4.23 -1.47
N ASN A 35 -18.22 3.49 -1.91
CA ASN A 35 -17.03 4.03 -2.59
C ASN A 35 -16.25 5.08 -1.79
N PHE A 36 -16.31 5.06 -0.45
CA PHE A 36 -15.60 6.05 0.37
C PHE A 36 -14.07 5.96 0.26
N ALA A 37 -13.53 4.80 -0.15
CA ALA A 37 -12.11 4.57 -0.31
C ALA A 37 -11.82 3.74 -1.56
N GLU A 38 -10.69 3.99 -2.21
CA GLU A 38 -10.16 3.11 -3.24
C GLU A 38 -9.50 1.89 -2.60
N VAL A 39 -9.75 0.69 -3.13
CA VAL A 39 -9.12 -0.55 -2.67
C VAL A 39 -7.89 -0.82 -3.53
N ILE A 40 -6.72 -0.84 -2.91
CA ILE A 40 -5.45 -1.15 -3.54
C ILE A 40 -4.93 -2.43 -2.90
N ALA A 41 -4.82 -3.50 -3.70
CA ALA A 41 -4.33 -4.79 -3.25
C ALA A 41 -2.83 -4.92 -3.54
N GLU A 42 -2.05 -5.41 -2.58
CA GLU A 42 -0.59 -5.55 -2.74
C GLU A 42 -0.10 -6.88 -2.15
N ALA A 43 0.63 -7.66 -2.96
CA ALA A 43 1.12 -8.99 -2.58
C ALA A 43 2.17 -8.95 -1.46
N ARG A 44 2.95 -7.87 -1.35
CA ARG A 44 3.91 -7.70 -0.24
C ARG A 44 3.23 -7.59 1.13
N LEU A 45 1.99 -7.10 1.19
CA LEU A 45 1.22 -7.05 2.43
C LEU A 45 0.75 -8.46 2.85
N ASP A 46 0.50 -9.34 1.88
CA ASP A 46 0.14 -10.74 2.11
C ASP A 46 1.29 -11.51 2.81
N ALA A 47 2.53 -11.25 2.39
CA ALA A 47 3.71 -11.85 3.01
C ALA A 47 3.97 -11.33 4.44
N ALA A 48 3.55 -10.10 4.76
CA ALA A 48 3.76 -9.51 6.08
C ALA A 48 2.67 -9.95 7.08
N ASP A 49 1.40 -9.76 6.72
CA ASP A 49 0.25 -10.25 7.49
C ASP A 49 -1.00 -10.28 6.58
N PRO A 50 -1.50 -11.48 6.22
CA PRO A 50 -2.63 -11.63 5.31
C PRO A 50 -3.97 -11.13 5.90
N LYS A 51 -4.03 -10.83 7.20
CA LYS A 51 -5.24 -10.37 7.89
C LYS A 51 -5.25 -8.88 8.18
N THR A 52 -4.10 -8.22 8.16
CA THR A 52 -4.01 -6.80 8.49
C THR A 52 -4.26 -5.95 7.24
N TRP A 53 -5.14 -4.96 7.35
CA TRP A 53 -5.37 -3.93 6.33
C TRP A 53 -5.07 -2.54 6.88
N TYR A 54 -4.88 -1.58 5.97
CA TYR A 54 -4.55 -0.20 6.32
C TYR A 54 -5.48 0.78 5.61
N LEU A 55 -5.85 1.85 6.31
CA LEU A 55 -6.58 2.98 5.73
C LEU A 55 -5.67 4.20 5.72
N ALA A 56 -5.36 4.67 4.51
CA ALA A 56 -4.66 5.93 4.31
C ALA A 56 -5.68 7.06 4.13
N ALA A 57 -5.32 8.25 4.58
CA ALA A 57 -6.08 9.48 4.35
C ALA A 57 -6.18 9.83 2.86
N ALA A 58 -7.04 10.81 2.56
CA ALA A 58 -7.24 11.28 1.20
C ALA A 58 -5.95 11.84 0.59
N GLN A 59 -5.83 11.72 -0.73
CA GLN A 59 -4.70 12.26 -1.49
C GLN A 59 -4.52 13.76 -1.20
N GLY A 60 -3.28 14.17 -0.92
CA GLY A 60 -2.95 15.53 -0.48
C GLY A 60 -2.78 15.68 1.04
N THR A 61 -2.95 14.60 1.81
CA THR A 61 -2.58 14.54 3.23
C THR A 61 -1.26 13.77 3.38
N ASP A 62 -0.35 14.27 4.19
CA ASP A 62 0.91 13.58 4.49
C ASP A 62 0.65 12.33 5.35
N THR A 63 1.00 11.16 4.81
CA THR A 63 0.73 9.86 5.45
C THR A 63 2.02 9.06 5.66
N ILE A 64 2.79 8.88 4.59
CA ILE A 64 4.07 8.19 4.58
C ILE A 64 5.10 9.12 3.96
N GLU A 65 6.21 9.33 4.65
CA GLU A 65 7.35 10.08 4.12
C GLU A 65 8.46 9.12 3.73
N VAL A 66 9.09 9.43 2.60
CA VAL A 66 10.29 8.76 2.10
C VAL A 66 11.44 9.75 2.22
N ALA A 67 12.45 9.39 3.01
CA ALA A 67 13.64 10.18 3.19
C ALA A 67 14.82 9.52 2.47
N TRP A 68 15.58 10.32 1.71
CA TRP A 68 16.76 9.86 0.98
C TRP A 68 18.01 10.22 1.74
N LEU A 69 18.99 9.32 1.78
CA LEU A 69 20.28 9.61 2.41
C LEU A 69 20.98 10.74 1.63
N ASP A 70 21.40 11.78 2.35
CA ASP A 70 22.02 13.00 1.79
C ASP A 70 21.19 13.73 0.71
N GLY A 71 19.89 13.47 0.64
CA GLY A 71 18.99 14.05 -0.37
C GLY A 71 19.19 13.50 -1.79
N VAL A 72 19.94 12.40 -1.93
CA VAL A 72 20.17 11.75 -3.23
C VAL A 72 19.04 10.77 -3.51
N ASP A 73 18.08 11.18 -4.34
CA ASP A 73 16.93 10.38 -4.78
C ASP A 73 17.24 9.47 -5.99
N THR A 74 18.43 9.61 -6.56
CA THR A 74 18.88 8.83 -7.72
C THR A 74 19.74 7.64 -7.30
N PRO A 75 19.53 6.45 -7.90
CA PRO A 75 20.33 5.29 -7.57
C PRO A 75 21.77 5.44 -8.08
N TYR A 76 22.73 5.01 -7.26
CA TYR A 76 24.13 4.93 -7.67
C TYR A 76 24.33 3.73 -8.61
N ILE A 77 24.88 3.99 -9.79
CA ILE A 77 25.14 2.97 -10.81
C ILE A 77 26.66 2.89 -11.01
N ASP A 78 27.24 1.76 -10.63
CA ASP A 78 28.65 1.44 -10.88
C ASP A 78 28.71 0.33 -11.93
N GLN A 79 29.57 0.50 -12.94
CA GLN A 79 29.72 -0.46 -14.03
C GLN A 79 31.18 -0.87 -14.12
N GLN A 80 31.42 -2.16 -13.90
CA GLN A 80 32.73 -2.76 -14.11
C GLN A 80 32.72 -3.60 -15.37
N GLU A 81 33.50 -3.19 -16.37
CA GLU A 81 33.71 -3.95 -17.59
C GLU A 81 34.64 -5.14 -17.28
N GLY A 82 34.21 -6.35 -17.64
CA GLY A 82 34.94 -7.57 -17.36
C GLY A 82 36.19 -7.71 -18.23
N PHE A 83 37.36 -7.88 -17.62
CA PHE A 83 38.59 -8.15 -18.38
C PHE A 83 38.73 -9.62 -18.82
N THR A 84 38.11 -10.57 -18.07
CA THR A 84 38.20 -12.02 -18.30
C THR A 84 36.95 -12.62 -18.95
N THR A 85 35.86 -11.86 -19.04
CA THR A 85 34.59 -12.31 -19.62
C THR A 85 33.93 -11.12 -20.29
N ASP A 86 33.45 -11.31 -21.51
CA ASP A 86 32.80 -10.28 -22.31
C ASP A 86 31.41 -9.98 -21.72
N GLY A 87 31.36 -8.99 -20.82
CA GLY A 87 30.17 -8.62 -20.06
C GLY A 87 30.42 -7.45 -19.11
N ILE A 88 29.36 -6.69 -18.81
CA ILE A 88 29.40 -5.54 -17.90
C ILE A 88 28.69 -5.95 -16.60
N ALA A 89 29.40 -5.89 -15.48
CA ALA A 89 28.81 -6.04 -14.16
C ALA A 89 28.26 -4.69 -13.71
N THR A 90 26.94 -4.58 -13.57
CA THR A 90 26.28 -3.35 -13.09
C THR A 90 25.87 -3.53 -11.63
N LYS A 91 26.33 -2.64 -10.76
CA LYS A 91 25.89 -2.54 -9.36
C LYS A 91 24.99 -1.32 -9.20
N ILE A 92 23.78 -1.55 -8.71
CA ILE A 92 22.81 -0.50 -8.42
C ILE A 92 22.63 -0.44 -6.90
N ARG A 93 22.79 0.74 -6.30
CA ARG A 93 22.53 0.97 -4.87
C ARG A 93 21.60 2.17 -4.68
N ILE A 94 20.73 2.08 -3.68
CA ILE A 94 19.85 3.16 -3.28
C ILE A 94 19.67 3.11 -1.76
N ASP A 95 19.80 4.26 -1.11
CA ASP A 95 19.68 4.39 0.34
C ASP A 95 18.47 5.26 0.67
N ALA A 96 17.39 4.61 1.13
CA ALA A 96 16.11 5.23 1.43
C ALA A 96 15.57 4.74 2.77
N GLY A 97 15.04 5.68 3.56
CA GLY A 97 14.25 5.41 4.76
C GLY A 97 12.78 5.71 4.50
N VAL A 98 11.88 4.94 5.11
CA VAL A 98 10.44 5.16 5.02
C VAL A 98 9.84 5.13 6.42
N ALA A 99 9.04 6.12 6.77
CA ALA A 99 8.37 6.20 8.06
C ALA A 99 6.92 6.70 7.94
N PRO A 100 5.99 6.16 8.73
CA PRO A 100 4.66 6.76 8.87
C PRO A 100 4.77 8.06 9.68
N LEU A 101 4.06 9.11 9.24
CA LEU A 101 4.09 10.42 9.92
C LEU A 101 3.15 10.48 11.11
N ASP A 102 1.84 10.42 10.83
CA ASP A 102 0.80 10.63 11.82
C ASP A 102 -0.23 9.50 11.80
N TRP A 103 -0.65 9.09 12.99
CA TRP A 103 -1.65 8.03 13.20
C TRP A 103 -3.03 8.41 12.64
N ARG A 104 -3.30 9.72 12.51
CA ARG A 104 -4.53 10.23 11.88
C ARG A 104 -4.55 9.99 10.37
N GLY A 105 -3.37 9.99 9.75
CA GLY A 105 -3.19 9.84 8.31
C GLY A 105 -3.13 8.38 7.86
N LEU A 106 -2.65 7.48 8.72
CA LEU A 106 -2.53 6.06 8.41
C LEU A 106 -2.97 5.21 9.59
N VAL A 107 -4.09 4.50 9.42
CA VAL A 107 -4.67 3.63 10.44
C VAL A 107 -4.46 2.17 10.07
N ARG A 108 -3.98 1.38 11.02
CA ARG A 108 -3.89 -0.08 10.93
C ARG A 108 -5.15 -0.71 11.52
N SER A 109 -5.67 -1.75 10.88
CA SER A 109 -6.75 -2.56 11.45
C SER A 109 -6.31 -3.27 12.74
N SER A 110 -7.09 -3.14 13.81
CA SER A 110 -6.99 -4.08 14.93
C SER A 110 -7.59 -5.41 14.49
N VAL A 111 -6.78 -6.47 14.44
CA VAL A 111 -7.28 -7.82 14.23
C VAL A 111 -8.25 -8.14 15.38
N ALA A 112 -9.49 -8.50 15.05
CA ALA A 112 -10.42 -9.17 15.95
C ALA A 112 -10.33 -10.68 15.72
#